data_AF-A0A7S2P861-F1
#
_entry.id   AF-A0A7S2P861-F1
#
_cell.length_a   1.000
_cell.length_b   1.000
_cell.length_c   1.000
_cell.angle_alpha   90.00
_cell.angle_beta   90.00
_cell.angle_gamma   90.00
#
_symmetry.space_group_name_H-M   'P 1'
#
loop_
_entity.id
_entity.type
_entity.pdbx_description
1 polymer ?
#
loop_
_entity_poly.entity_id
_entity_poly.type
_entity_poly.pdbx_seq_one_letter_code
_entity_poly.pdbx_strand_id
1 'polypeptide(L)'
;PRWRRAGAFGQLAVMTLAAAFRKALSERSGPGVDDARNFVEAYWSDVEKALARFGADGKLCDGSKLPANCFSDYYKLTMLPVIRAVERAYGEDVRCTFSVNIRNNSDRRRLFESATGQGPPALYEEVLAGVRSMTNRPFDRSQLSRCAEDHGVPHWGADTLDLLCGPEGSPRTLVQEVRTDLSCNVPARPRKHGDVLVQLFVSFDAKLKEDRLHVEATGPWHKVTWLETSLMQVVYEAFFRDKKRAEWGAKQNKNGGWDDSAWYPEWLADAFIRCSRSIDVAKKTGMKGALFASRRTGGLSLMLLQGMFAQATWTAPPKSPPPPPMLGTSAVTARYWLIDAGVTPAIIPRCAGTHAHELSMVIGSVCGKLDDEVGMPMTQVLGHMLYFYCSCPQGNTKEPPTRKALMPMLPDTLGSSAFLRAASAITVPHGKQKGDNVLEVIGSARQDSGGLLAFKQRMQEFGFKGLLFASEIESAADMEQAAKLGYKLFGAGAFMGDSEKAWDPQKKNISIATKVMRVYVKGKLSPYAPVKTGEVDDSGIMKEDKFEADGTLPDADIERVRLRSQRLAIAKASRDLKPDQVQAKFEEWLNSIIDASA
;
A
#
# COMPACT_ATOMS: atom_id res chain seq x y z
N PRO A 1 -7.93 13.82 -41.08
CA PRO A 1 -7.55 15.18 -40.63
C PRO A 1 -6.05 15.41 -40.78
N ARG A 2 -5.66 16.26 -41.73
CA ARG A 2 -4.26 16.56 -42.10
C ARG A 2 -3.60 17.44 -41.03
N TRP A 3 -2.54 16.94 -40.40
CA TRP A 3 -1.67 17.73 -39.52
C TRP A 3 -0.81 18.68 -40.38
N ARG A 4 -1.12 19.98 -40.36
CA ARG A 4 -0.29 21.03 -40.98
C ARG A 4 0.92 21.31 -40.09
N ARG A 5 2.13 21.21 -40.67
CA ARG A 5 3.39 21.66 -40.07
C ARG A 5 3.35 23.19 -39.90
N ALA A 6 3.40 23.66 -38.66
CA ALA A 6 3.73 25.05 -38.34
C ALA A 6 5.25 25.24 -38.32
N GLY A 7 5.69 26.44 -38.67
CA GLY A 7 7.05 26.80 -39.04
C GLY A 7 8.13 26.55 -37.99
N ALA A 8 9.33 26.27 -38.51
CA ALA A 8 10.56 26.13 -37.76
C ALA A 8 11.06 27.49 -37.26
N PHE A 9 10.64 27.88 -36.05
CA PHE A 9 11.53 28.59 -35.15
C PHE A 9 12.41 27.55 -34.47
N GLY A 10 13.71 27.82 -34.32
CA GLY A 10 14.67 26.93 -33.66
C GLY A 10 14.28 26.67 -32.21
N GLN A 11 13.38 25.70 -32.00
CA GLN A 11 13.16 25.09 -30.71
C GLN A 11 14.43 24.30 -30.41
N LEU A 12 15.24 24.80 -29.48
CA LEU A 12 16.20 23.97 -28.75
C LEU A 12 15.46 22.69 -28.38
N ALA A 13 15.91 21.55 -28.92
CA ALA A 13 15.28 20.26 -28.68
C ALA A 13 15.28 20.02 -27.16
N VAL A 14 14.12 20.15 -26.53
CA VAL A 14 13.97 19.91 -25.10
C VAL A 14 14.29 18.45 -24.88
N MET A 15 15.36 18.18 -24.12
CA MET A 15 15.80 16.82 -23.83
C MET A 15 14.69 16.07 -23.08
N THR A 16 14.26 14.94 -23.61
CA THR A 16 13.23 14.10 -22.98
C THR A 16 13.79 13.42 -21.73
N LEU A 17 12.91 12.97 -20.82
CA LEU A 17 13.36 12.20 -19.65
C LEU A 17 14.17 10.96 -20.07
N ALA A 18 13.74 10.26 -21.12
CA ALA A 18 14.43 9.09 -21.64
C ALA A 18 15.88 9.41 -22.02
N ALA A 19 16.09 10.44 -22.85
CA ALA A 19 17.43 10.84 -23.31
C ALA A 19 18.31 11.30 -22.13
N ALA A 20 17.75 12.11 -21.23
CA ALA A 20 18.44 12.59 -20.03
C ALA A 20 18.86 11.43 -19.10
N PHE A 21 17.94 10.49 -18.86
CA PHE A 21 18.16 9.30 -18.04
C PHE A 21 19.24 8.39 -18.63
N ARG A 22 19.20 8.12 -19.94
CA ARG A 22 20.22 7.29 -20.60
C ARG A 22 21.61 7.92 -20.47
N LYS A 23 21.69 9.24 -20.69
CA LYS A 23 22.94 9.98 -20.51
C LYS A 23 23.44 9.86 -19.07
N ALA A 24 22.62 10.19 -18.08
CA ALA A 24 22.96 10.08 -16.67
C ALA A 24 23.45 8.67 -16.30
N LEU A 25 22.74 7.63 -16.75
CA LEU A 25 23.12 6.23 -16.53
C LEU A 25 24.46 5.88 -17.19
N SER A 26 24.76 6.40 -18.38
CA SER A 26 26.02 6.17 -19.11
C SER A 26 27.25 6.83 -18.45
N GLU A 27 27.04 7.79 -17.54
CA GLU A 27 28.11 8.50 -16.83
C GLU A 27 28.42 7.89 -15.45
N ARG A 28 27.61 6.93 -14.97
CA ARG A 28 27.82 6.25 -13.67
C ARG A 28 28.90 5.17 -13.68
N SER A 29 29.31 4.73 -12.49
CA SER A 29 30.18 3.56 -12.33
C SER A 29 29.92 2.89 -10.98
N GLY A 30 30.33 1.63 -10.85
CA GLY A 30 30.18 0.86 -9.62
C GLY A 30 29.15 -0.27 -9.69
N PRO A 31 28.85 -0.91 -8.53
CA PRO A 31 28.01 -2.11 -8.49
C PRO A 31 26.60 -1.89 -9.06
N GLY A 32 26.15 -2.82 -9.92
CA GLY A 32 24.82 -2.82 -10.55
C GLY A 32 24.66 -1.86 -11.74
N VAL A 33 25.69 -1.08 -12.08
CA VAL A 33 25.64 -0.18 -13.25
C VAL A 33 25.62 -0.97 -14.56
N ASP A 34 26.45 -2.02 -14.67
CA ASP A 34 26.55 -2.79 -15.91
C ASP A 34 25.25 -3.54 -16.21
N ASP A 35 24.63 -4.17 -15.21
CA ASP A 35 23.34 -4.84 -15.37
C ASP A 35 22.22 -3.86 -15.76
N ALA A 36 22.17 -2.69 -15.12
CA ALA A 36 21.24 -1.62 -15.47
C ALA A 36 21.45 -1.11 -16.90
N ARG A 37 22.70 -0.87 -17.32
CA ARG A 37 23.04 -0.41 -18.68
C ARG A 37 22.72 -1.47 -19.72
N ASN A 38 23.13 -2.71 -19.49
CA ASN A 38 22.89 -3.82 -20.41
C ASN A 38 21.40 -4.01 -20.65
N PHE A 39 20.57 -3.87 -19.61
CA PHE A 39 19.12 -3.87 -19.77
C PHE A 39 18.63 -2.67 -20.60
N VAL A 40 19.05 -1.45 -20.27
CA VAL A 40 18.60 -0.24 -20.98
C VAL A 40 19.00 -0.27 -22.45
N GLU A 41 20.19 -0.78 -22.78
CA GLU A 41 20.65 -0.93 -24.16
C GLU A 41 19.88 -2.05 -24.89
N ALA A 42 19.67 -3.20 -24.26
CA ALA A 42 18.92 -4.31 -24.85
C ALA A 42 17.44 -3.98 -25.10
N TYR A 43 16.84 -3.15 -24.24
CA TYR A 43 15.42 -2.80 -24.29
C TYR A 43 15.18 -1.31 -24.53
N TRP A 44 16.11 -0.60 -25.19
CA TRP A 44 16.06 0.86 -25.32
C TRP A 44 14.73 1.37 -25.90
N SER A 45 14.21 0.73 -26.96
CA SER A 45 12.93 1.12 -27.56
C SER A 45 11.78 1.03 -26.57
N ASP A 46 11.76 0.02 -25.71
CA ASP A 46 10.70 -0.14 -24.70
C ASP A 46 10.88 0.83 -23.52
N VAL A 47 12.13 1.10 -23.12
CA VAL A 47 12.46 2.12 -22.11
C VAL A 47 12.04 3.51 -22.59
N GLU A 48 12.31 3.84 -23.84
CA GLU A 48 11.90 5.11 -24.45
C GLU A 48 10.38 5.25 -24.46
N LYS A 49 9.63 4.21 -24.89
CA LYS A 49 8.15 4.22 -24.83
C LYS A 49 7.63 4.43 -23.42
N ALA A 50 8.20 3.74 -22.42
CA ALA A 50 7.79 3.84 -21.04
C ALA A 50 8.02 5.26 -20.47
N LEU A 51 9.12 5.90 -20.85
CA LEU A 51 9.49 7.23 -20.36
C LEU A 51 8.97 8.41 -21.21
N ALA A 52 8.44 8.15 -22.41
CA ALA A 52 8.00 9.18 -23.36
C ALA A 52 6.92 10.14 -22.80
N ARG A 53 6.15 9.70 -21.81
CA ARG A 53 5.09 10.51 -21.18
C ARG A 53 5.60 11.51 -20.15
N PHE A 54 6.88 11.46 -19.80
CA PHE A 54 7.45 12.27 -18.73
C PHE A 54 8.40 13.34 -19.27
N GLY A 55 8.29 14.55 -18.72
CA GLY A 55 9.31 15.59 -18.83
C GLY A 55 10.55 15.24 -18.00
N ALA A 56 11.64 15.95 -18.25
CA ALA A 56 12.90 15.74 -17.53
C ALA A 56 12.78 15.94 -16.01
N ASP A 57 11.75 16.65 -15.53
CA ASP A 57 11.43 16.85 -14.11
C ASP A 57 10.65 15.67 -13.47
N GLY A 58 10.38 14.62 -14.25
CA GLY A 58 9.63 13.44 -13.84
C GLY A 58 8.11 13.60 -13.82
N LYS A 59 7.58 14.75 -14.26
CA LYS A 59 6.13 15.00 -14.35
C LYS A 59 5.62 14.69 -15.76
N LEU A 60 4.31 14.58 -15.93
CA LEU A 60 3.71 14.30 -17.24
C LEU A 60 3.91 15.49 -18.19
N CYS A 61 4.43 15.23 -19.39
CA CYS A 61 4.80 16.27 -20.36
C CYS A 61 3.60 16.88 -21.10
N ASP A 62 2.46 16.17 -21.15
CA ASP A 62 1.23 16.60 -21.81
C ASP A 62 0.30 17.42 -20.89
N GLY A 63 0.71 17.64 -19.63
CA GLY A 63 -0.08 18.35 -18.63
C GLY A 63 -1.32 17.58 -18.14
N SER A 64 -1.50 16.33 -18.59
CA SER A 64 -2.58 15.46 -18.13
C SER A 64 -2.48 15.20 -16.64
N LYS A 65 -3.61 14.84 -16.03
CA LYS A 65 -3.68 14.56 -14.60
C LYS A 65 -3.41 13.08 -14.36
N LEU A 66 -2.66 12.78 -13.30
CA LEU A 66 -2.52 11.39 -12.85
C LEU A 66 -3.90 10.85 -12.46
N PRO A 67 -4.22 9.58 -12.80
CA PRO A 67 -5.47 8.99 -12.38
C PRO A 67 -5.51 8.81 -10.85
N ALA A 68 -6.71 8.74 -10.28
CA ALA A 68 -6.91 8.50 -8.84
C ALA A 68 -6.22 7.21 -8.34
N ASN A 69 -6.13 6.19 -9.20
CA ASN A 69 -5.51 4.89 -8.93
C ASN A 69 -4.02 4.80 -9.33
N CYS A 70 -3.37 5.92 -9.65
CA CYS A 70 -1.98 5.97 -10.17
C CYS A 70 -0.94 5.26 -9.29
N PHE A 71 -1.14 5.28 -7.98
CA PHE A 71 -0.22 4.70 -6.99
C PHE A 71 -0.90 3.64 -6.13
N SER A 72 -2.03 3.11 -6.59
CA SER A 72 -2.74 2.05 -5.87
C SER A 72 -2.02 0.73 -5.98
N ASP A 73 -1.75 0.15 -4.82
CA ASP A 73 -1.32 -1.24 -4.73
C ASP A 73 -2.48 -2.17 -5.08
N TYR A 74 -2.18 -3.29 -5.74
CA TYR A 74 -3.15 -4.27 -6.22
C TYR A 74 -4.10 -4.79 -5.13
N TYR A 75 -3.69 -4.79 -3.86
CA TYR A 75 -4.56 -5.19 -2.76
C TYR A 75 -5.81 -4.32 -2.63
N LYS A 76 -5.80 -3.06 -3.08
CA LYS A 76 -6.99 -2.20 -3.07
C LYS A 76 -8.09 -2.77 -3.98
N LEU A 77 -7.68 -3.31 -5.12
CA LEU A 77 -8.57 -3.93 -6.08
C LEU A 77 -9.18 -5.21 -5.50
N THR A 78 -8.35 -6.05 -4.87
CA THR A 78 -8.81 -7.31 -4.28
C THR A 78 -9.55 -7.13 -2.97
N MET A 79 -9.36 -6.03 -2.23
CA MET A 79 -10.13 -5.76 -1.01
C MET A 79 -11.53 -5.18 -1.28
N LEU A 80 -11.74 -4.53 -2.43
CA LEU A 80 -13.00 -3.86 -2.72
C LEU A 80 -14.24 -4.78 -2.61
N PRO A 81 -14.23 -6.03 -3.09
CA PRO A 81 -15.37 -6.95 -2.89
C PRO A 81 -15.72 -7.16 -1.41
N VAL A 82 -14.72 -7.32 -0.54
CA VAL A 82 -14.95 -7.46 0.92
C VAL A 82 -15.51 -6.18 1.50
N ILE A 83 -14.95 -5.03 1.12
CA ILE A 83 -15.40 -3.71 1.57
C ILE A 83 -16.88 -3.52 1.24
N ARG A 84 -17.29 -3.89 0.02
CA ARG A 84 -18.69 -3.79 -0.42
C ARG A 84 -19.62 -4.74 0.32
N ALA A 85 -19.19 -5.98 0.59
CA ALA A 85 -19.97 -6.92 1.39
C ALA A 85 -20.24 -6.36 2.80
N VAL A 86 -19.20 -5.83 3.46
CA VAL A 86 -19.34 -5.19 4.78
C VAL A 86 -20.20 -3.93 4.70
N GLU A 87 -20.00 -3.03 3.74
CA GLU A 87 -20.84 -1.84 3.59
C GLU A 87 -22.32 -2.20 3.44
N ARG A 88 -22.67 -3.17 2.59
CA ARG A 88 -24.05 -3.62 2.39
C ARG A 88 -24.69 -4.15 3.67
N ALA A 89 -23.98 -5.02 4.40
CA ALA A 89 -24.44 -5.57 5.68
C ALA A 89 -24.77 -4.50 6.74
N TYR A 90 -24.18 -3.31 6.61
CA TYR A 90 -24.38 -2.19 7.52
C TYR A 90 -25.14 -1.01 6.89
N GLY A 91 -25.92 -1.25 5.84
CA GLY A 91 -26.80 -0.25 5.22
C GLY A 91 -26.06 0.79 4.38
N GLU A 92 -24.96 0.39 3.74
CA GLU A 92 -24.08 1.19 2.89
C GLU A 92 -23.42 2.40 3.56
N ASP A 93 -23.46 2.51 4.90
CA ASP A 93 -22.87 3.60 5.66
C ASP A 93 -21.76 3.10 6.61
N VAL A 94 -20.68 2.60 6.00
CA VAL A 94 -19.38 2.42 6.67
C VAL A 94 -18.42 3.48 6.13
N ARG A 95 -18.05 4.43 6.98
CA ARG A 95 -17.16 5.54 6.62
C ARG A 95 -15.89 5.46 7.45
N CYS A 96 -14.77 5.83 6.84
CA CYS A 96 -13.46 5.73 7.48
C CYS A 96 -12.75 7.09 7.42
N THR A 97 -11.93 7.37 8.43
CA THR A 97 -10.93 8.43 8.38
C THR A 97 -9.54 7.81 8.30
N PHE A 98 -8.80 8.15 7.26
CA PHE A 98 -7.42 7.78 7.05
C PHE A 98 -6.52 8.97 7.36
N SER A 99 -5.52 8.82 8.22
CA SER A 99 -4.55 9.87 8.53
C SER A 99 -3.17 9.49 8.01
N VAL A 100 -2.48 10.46 7.41
CA VAL A 100 -1.05 10.37 7.17
C VAL A 100 -0.32 10.48 8.51
N ASN A 101 0.56 9.53 8.78
CA ASN A 101 1.44 9.45 9.94
C ASN A 101 2.89 9.53 9.45
N ILE A 102 3.50 10.70 9.62
CA ILE A 102 4.94 10.91 9.39
C ILE A 102 5.65 10.46 10.67
N ARG A 103 6.49 9.42 10.58
CA ARG A 103 7.04 8.74 11.76
C ARG A 103 8.30 9.42 12.31
N ASN A 104 9.05 10.12 11.47
CA ASN A 104 10.23 10.87 11.88
C ASN A 104 9.80 12.18 12.57
N ASN A 105 10.24 12.41 13.82
CA ASN A 105 9.92 13.64 14.56
C ASN A 105 10.41 14.90 13.81
N SER A 106 11.62 14.87 13.25
CA SER A 106 12.17 16.01 12.49
C SER A 106 11.30 16.38 11.29
N ASP A 107 10.77 15.40 10.56
CA ASP A 107 9.96 15.64 9.37
C ASP A 107 8.56 16.16 9.76
N ARG A 108 7.96 15.62 10.82
CA ARG A 108 6.71 16.15 11.40
C ARG A 108 6.85 17.59 11.82
N ARG A 109 7.90 17.89 12.60
CA ARG A 109 8.18 19.23 13.10
C ARG A 109 8.40 20.20 11.95
N ARG A 110 9.19 19.84 10.94
CA ARG A 110 9.39 20.68 9.74
C ARG A 110 8.09 20.99 9.00
N LEU A 111 7.20 20.01 8.84
CA LEU A 111 5.90 20.24 8.19
C LEU A 111 4.97 21.12 9.05
N PHE A 112 4.96 20.91 10.37
CA PHE A 112 4.23 21.76 11.30
C PHE A 112 4.74 23.21 11.27
N GLU A 113 6.06 23.42 11.36
CA GLU A 113 6.68 24.75 11.30
C GLU A 113 6.40 25.43 9.95
N SER A 114 6.47 24.68 8.85
CA SER A 114 6.12 25.16 7.51
C SER A 114 4.65 25.59 7.41
N ALA A 115 3.74 24.84 8.01
CA ALA A 115 2.30 25.14 7.98
C ALA A 115 1.93 26.33 8.89
N THR A 116 2.60 26.51 10.01
CA THR A 116 2.30 27.54 11.02
C THR A 116 3.07 28.84 10.82
N GLY A 117 3.92 28.93 9.80
CA GLY A 117 4.75 30.11 9.53
C GLY A 117 5.99 30.23 10.45
N GLN A 118 6.31 29.18 11.20
CA GLN A 118 7.54 29.11 12.02
C GLN A 118 8.76 28.66 11.19
N GLY A 119 8.55 28.14 9.98
CA GLY A 119 9.60 27.73 9.04
C GLY A 119 9.26 28.09 7.59
N PRO A 120 10.12 27.72 6.62
CA PRO A 120 9.87 28.01 5.19
C PRO A 120 8.54 27.40 4.71
N PRO A 121 7.69 28.15 3.98
CA PRO A 121 6.33 27.70 3.61
C PRO A 121 6.31 26.65 2.50
N ALA A 122 7.40 26.50 1.75
CA ALA A 122 7.44 25.72 0.51
C ALA A 122 7.00 24.25 0.70
N LEU A 123 7.37 23.61 1.81
CA LEU A 123 7.00 22.22 2.08
C LEU A 123 5.49 22.05 2.29
N TYR A 124 4.87 22.91 3.12
CA TYR A 124 3.42 22.91 3.31
C TYR A 124 2.67 23.26 2.02
N GLU A 125 3.15 24.26 1.27
CA GLU A 125 2.55 24.65 -0.02
C GLU A 125 2.56 23.51 -1.04
N GLU A 126 3.63 22.69 -1.07
CA GLU A 126 3.71 21.52 -1.94
C GLU A 126 2.77 20.40 -1.52
N VAL A 127 2.68 20.11 -0.22
CA VAL A 127 1.69 19.16 0.30
C VAL A 127 0.28 19.63 -0.04
N LEU A 128 -0.03 20.91 0.18
CA LEU A 128 -1.33 21.49 -0.10
C LEU A 128 -1.66 21.47 -1.60
N ALA A 129 -0.72 21.84 -2.47
CA ALA A 129 -0.88 21.77 -3.91
C ALA A 129 -1.12 20.34 -4.38
N GLY A 130 -0.35 19.38 -3.84
CA GLY A 130 -0.52 17.95 -4.12
C GLY A 130 -1.89 17.44 -3.69
N VAL A 131 -2.36 17.80 -2.49
CA VAL A 131 -3.69 17.43 -1.99
C VAL A 131 -4.80 18.04 -2.85
N ARG A 132 -4.72 19.35 -3.14
CA ARG A 132 -5.67 20.04 -4.02
C ARG A 132 -5.71 19.42 -5.42
N SER A 133 -4.57 18.96 -5.94
CA SER A 133 -4.55 18.32 -7.26
C SER A 133 -5.41 17.05 -7.32
N MET A 134 -5.64 16.36 -6.19
CA MET A 134 -6.46 15.14 -6.13
C MET A 134 -7.93 15.40 -6.43
N THR A 135 -8.43 16.63 -6.29
CA THR A 135 -9.81 16.97 -6.68
C THR A 135 -10.06 16.89 -8.17
N ASN A 136 -8.98 16.84 -8.97
CA ASN A 136 -9.01 16.82 -10.43
C ASN A 136 -8.49 15.49 -11.01
N ARG A 137 -8.35 14.44 -10.18
CA ARG A 137 -7.87 13.11 -10.60
C ARG A 137 -9.06 12.16 -10.75
N PRO A 138 -9.57 11.92 -11.97
CA PRO A 138 -10.59 10.90 -12.18
C PRO A 138 -9.98 9.51 -12.00
N PHE A 139 -10.81 8.51 -11.67
CA PHE A 139 -10.39 7.12 -11.78
C PHE A 139 -10.19 6.70 -13.23
N ASP A 140 -9.16 5.91 -13.50
CA ASP A 140 -9.03 5.21 -14.79
C ASP A 140 -9.90 3.96 -14.77
N ARG A 141 -11.18 4.16 -15.10
CA ARG A 141 -12.20 3.09 -15.16
C ARG A 141 -11.76 1.94 -16.05
N SER A 142 -11.15 2.24 -17.21
CA SER A 142 -10.73 1.24 -18.18
C SER A 142 -9.64 0.34 -17.62
N GLN A 143 -8.69 0.92 -16.90
CA GLN A 143 -7.62 0.17 -16.24
C GLN A 143 -8.15 -0.72 -15.13
N LEU A 144 -9.06 -0.21 -14.28
CA LEU A 144 -9.63 -1.00 -13.19
C LEU A 144 -10.45 -2.18 -13.71
N SER A 145 -11.27 -1.96 -14.75
CA SER A 145 -12.03 -3.01 -15.42
C SER A 145 -11.11 -4.08 -16.01
N ARG A 146 -10.09 -3.68 -16.79
CA ARG A 146 -9.11 -4.61 -17.36
C ARG A 146 -8.37 -5.39 -16.27
N CYS A 147 -8.00 -4.74 -15.17
CA CYS A 147 -7.31 -5.40 -14.06
C CYS A 147 -8.17 -6.43 -13.35
N ALA A 148 -9.44 -6.12 -13.10
CA ALA A 148 -10.36 -7.09 -12.52
C ALA A 148 -10.60 -8.28 -13.46
N GLU A 149 -10.75 -8.03 -14.76
CA GLU A 149 -10.94 -9.07 -15.78
C GLU A 149 -9.70 -9.97 -15.93
N ASP A 150 -8.52 -9.38 -16.17
CA ASP A 150 -7.24 -10.09 -16.36
C ASP A 150 -6.91 -11.02 -15.19
N HIS A 151 -7.36 -10.68 -13.99
CA HIS A 151 -7.08 -11.40 -12.75
C HIS A 151 -8.29 -12.15 -12.17
N GLY A 152 -9.44 -12.12 -12.85
CA GLY A 152 -10.66 -12.78 -12.40
C GLY A 152 -11.14 -12.34 -11.01
N VAL A 153 -10.98 -11.05 -10.67
CA VAL A 153 -11.44 -10.53 -9.38
C VAL A 153 -12.96 -10.38 -9.42
N PRO A 154 -13.71 -11.07 -8.54
CA PRO A 154 -15.16 -11.10 -8.61
C PRO A 154 -15.79 -9.75 -8.24
N HIS A 155 -17.06 -9.57 -8.62
CA HIS A 155 -17.90 -8.42 -8.26
C HIS A 155 -17.43 -7.03 -8.77
N TRP A 156 -16.64 -7.00 -9.84
CA TRP A 156 -16.21 -5.78 -10.55
C TRP A 156 -17.10 -5.41 -11.74
N GLY A 157 -18.42 -5.62 -11.62
CA GLY A 157 -19.40 -5.24 -12.65
C GLY A 157 -19.60 -3.73 -12.78
N ALA A 158 -20.48 -3.33 -13.72
CA ALA A 158 -20.79 -1.93 -14.03
C ALA A 158 -21.19 -1.13 -12.77
N ASP A 159 -22.02 -1.69 -11.89
CA ASP A 159 -22.46 -1.02 -10.66
C ASP A 159 -21.29 -0.67 -9.73
N THR A 160 -20.33 -1.58 -9.55
CA THR A 160 -19.14 -1.35 -8.72
C THR A 160 -18.25 -0.28 -9.37
N LEU A 161 -18.09 -0.33 -10.69
CA LEU A 161 -17.32 0.66 -11.43
C LEU A 161 -18.00 2.04 -11.38
N ASP A 162 -19.32 2.14 -11.51
CA ASP A 162 -20.08 3.39 -11.44
C ASP A 162 -20.05 4.00 -10.04
N LEU A 163 -20.15 3.16 -9.02
CA LEU A 163 -20.03 3.58 -7.63
C LEU A 163 -18.66 4.21 -7.35
N LEU A 164 -17.59 3.57 -7.80
CA LEU A 164 -16.23 4.03 -7.56
C LEU A 164 -15.83 5.18 -8.49
N CYS A 165 -15.93 4.94 -9.79
CA CYS A 165 -15.39 5.78 -10.86
C CYS A 165 -16.39 6.81 -11.39
N GLY A 166 -17.67 6.73 -11.01
CA GLY A 166 -18.75 7.44 -11.68
C GLY A 166 -19.23 6.73 -12.96
N PRO A 167 -20.44 7.05 -13.45
CA PRO A 167 -20.96 6.53 -14.71
C PRO A 167 -20.05 6.86 -15.89
N GLU A 168 -20.12 6.05 -16.95
CA GLU A 168 -19.44 6.35 -18.21
C GLU A 168 -19.89 7.73 -18.74
N GLY A 169 -18.92 8.57 -19.14
CA GLY A 169 -19.16 9.96 -19.54
C GLY A 169 -19.28 10.96 -18.39
N SER A 170 -19.41 10.53 -17.13
CA SER A 170 -19.45 11.39 -15.94
C SER A 170 -18.47 10.90 -14.87
N PRO A 171 -17.14 10.96 -15.13
CA PRO A 171 -16.14 10.43 -14.22
C PRO A 171 -16.14 11.16 -12.89
N ARG A 172 -16.06 10.38 -11.81
CA ARG A 172 -15.91 10.84 -10.44
C ARG A 172 -14.43 10.92 -10.08
N THR A 173 -14.08 11.95 -9.34
CA THR A 173 -12.74 12.11 -8.76
C THR A 173 -12.65 11.46 -7.38
N LEU A 174 -11.44 11.20 -6.91
CA LEU A 174 -11.25 10.55 -5.62
C LEU A 174 -11.56 11.46 -4.42
N VAL A 175 -11.39 12.78 -4.59
CA VAL A 175 -11.60 13.79 -3.56
C VAL A 175 -12.60 14.83 -4.08
N GLN A 176 -13.68 15.07 -3.33
CA GLN A 176 -14.68 16.08 -3.67
C GLN A 176 -14.42 17.40 -2.96
N GLU A 177 -13.79 17.35 -1.79
CA GLU A 177 -13.60 18.49 -0.94
C GLU A 177 -12.20 18.52 -0.34
N VAL A 178 -11.53 19.67 -0.39
CA VAL A 178 -10.28 19.93 0.34
C VAL A 178 -10.52 21.10 1.29
N ARG A 179 -10.27 20.91 2.58
CA ARG A 179 -10.34 21.98 3.59
C ARG A 179 -8.99 22.22 4.23
N THR A 180 -8.64 23.49 4.37
CA THR A 180 -7.47 23.94 5.15
C THR A 180 -7.98 24.77 6.30
N ASP A 181 -7.84 24.26 7.51
CA ASP A 181 -8.22 24.99 8.71
C ASP A 181 -7.16 24.76 9.79
N LEU A 182 -6.10 25.58 9.72
CA LEU A 182 -4.97 25.49 10.64
C LEU A 182 -5.32 25.94 12.06
N SER A 183 -6.47 26.61 12.24
CA SER A 183 -6.99 27.01 13.55
C SER A 183 -7.92 25.98 14.18
N CYS A 184 -8.38 24.99 13.41
CA CYS A 184 -9.34 24.01 13.90
C CYS A 184 -8.65 22.85 14.59
N ASN A 185 -9.10 22.59 15.82
CA ASN A 185 -8.66 21.46 16.64
C ASN A 185 -9.59 20.25 16.55
N VAL A 186 -10.65 20.31 15.72
CA VAL A 186 -11.62 19.22 15.56
C VAL A 186 -11.65 18.75 14.10
N PRO A 187 -11.49 17.44 13.85
CA PRO A 187 -11.64 16.91 12.51
C PRO A 187 -13.05 17.12 11.96
N ALA A 188 -13.14 17.55 10.72
CA ALA A 188 -14.40 17.84 10.05
C ALA A 188 -14.94 16.63 9.26
N ARG A 189 -16.23 16.68 8.94
CA ARG A 189 -16.90 15.68 8.07
C ARG A 189 -17.17 16.26 6.68
N PRO A 190 -17.25 15.40 5.63
CA PRO A 190 -17.70 15.81 4.31
C PRO A 190 -19.07 16.50 4.36
N ARG A 191 -19.29 17.50 3.51
CA ARG A 191 -20.60 18.19 3.42
C ARG A 191 -21.73 17.28 2.97
N LYS A 192 -21.43 16.35 2.04
CA LYS A 192 -22.40 15.37 1.53
C LYS A 192 -22.01 13.97 1.98
N HIS A 193 -23.00 13.14 2.29
CA HIS A 193 -22.81 11.82 2.91
C HIS A 193 -21.91 10.87 2.08
N GLY A 194 -21.98 10.92 0.75
CA GLY A 194 -21.18 10.09 -0.15
C GLY A 194 -19.86 10.70 -0.64
N ASP A 195 -19.50 11.90 -0.18
CA ASP A 195 -18.30 12.62 -0.62
C ASP A 195 -17.08 12.23 0.22
N VAL A 196 -15.90 12.44 -0.37
CA VAL A 196 -14.61 12.34 0.29
C VAL A 196 -14.04 13.73 0.54
N LEU A 197 -13.75 14.00 1.81
CA LEU A 197 -13.06 15.20 2.28
C LEU A 197 -11.60 14.86 2.59
N VAL A 198 -10.66 15.64 2.08
CA VAL A 198 -9.30 15.73 2.62
C VAL A 198 -9.16 17.01 3.43
N GLN A 199 -8.75 16.91 4.69
CA GLN A 199 -8.57 18.05 5.58
C GLN A 199 -7.10 18.16 6.02
N LEU A 200 -6.60 19.39 6.02
CA LEU A 200 -5.34 19.77 6.67
C LEU A 200 -5.65 20.70 7.84
N PHE A 201 -5.25 20.32 9.05
CA PHE A 201 -5.48 21.09 10.27
C PHE A 201 -4.38 20.85 11.30
N VAL A 202 -4.26 21.75 12.29
CA VAL A 202 -3.27 21.63 13.36
C VAL A 202 -3.97 21.32 14.66
N SER A 203 -3.52 20.29 15.35
CA SER A 203 -4.02 19.94 16.68
C SER A 203 -2.94 19.25 17.51
N PHE A 204 -3.14 19.26 18.83
CA PHE A 204 -2.35 18.48 19.76
C PHE A 204 -2.63 16.99 19.56
N ASP A 205 -1.57 16.22 19.32
CA ASP A 205 -1.63 14.77 19.26
C ASP A 205 -1.36 14.20 20.65
N ALA A 206 -2.39 13.68 21.30
CA ALA A 206 -2.34 13.15 22.65
C ALA A 206 -1.47 11.89 22.79
N LYS A 207 -1.25 11.14 21.69
CA LYS A 207 -0.35 9.98 21.69
C LYS A 207 1.11 10.43 21.61
N LEU A 208 1.42 11.39 20.75
CA LEU A 208 2.77 11.89 20.53
C LEU A 208 3.19 12.99 21.51
N LYS A 209 2.22 13.58 22.23
CA LYS A 209 2.40 14.70 23.16
C LYS A 209 3.02 15.94 22.50
N GLU A 210 2.62 16.23 21.25
CA GLU A 210 3.09 17.37 20.47
C GLU A 210 1.99 17.91 19.55
N ASP A 211 2.05 19.19 19.21
CA ASP A 211 1.25 19.74 18.11
C ASP A 211 1.80 19.29 16.77
N ARG A 212 0.92 18.95 15.83
CA ARG A 212 1.33 18.61 14.46
C ARG A 212 0.30 19.01 13.43
N LEU A 213 0.72 19.04 12.16
CA LEU A 213 -0.19 19.09 11.03
C LEU A 213 -0.77 17.68 10.78
N HIS A 214 -2.09 17.57 10.85
CA HIS A 214 -2.85 16.39 10.44
C HIS A 214 -3.22 16.51 8.97
N VAL A 215 -3.04 15.43 8.22
CA VAL A 215 -3.52 15.29 6.84
C VAL A 215 -4.42 14.07 6.81
N GLU A 216 -5.73 14.31 6.76
CA GLU A 216 -6.74 13.27 6.93
C GLU A 216 -7.71 13.21 5.77
N ALA A 217 -8.15 12.01 5.40
CA ALA A 217 -9.23 11.78 4.45
C ALA A 217 -10.40 11.06 5.11
N THR A 218 -11.60 11.60 4.97
CA THR A 218 -12.84 11.05 5.54
C THR A 218 -13.90 10.87 4.47
N GLY A 219 -14.61 9.74 4.49
CA GLY A 219 -15.65 9.41 3.51
C GLY A 219 -16.01 7.91 3.52
N PRO A 220 -16.79 7.43 2.54
CA PRO A 220 -17.14 6.01 2.39
C PRO A 220 -15.90 5.12 2.25
N TRP A 221 -15.90 3.95 2.89
CA TRP A 221 -14.71 3.08 2.94
C TRP A 221 -14.23 2.67 1.55
N HIS A 222 -15.15 2.28 0.66
CA HIS A 222 -14.84 1.89 -0.72
C HIS A 222 -14.15 2.99 -1.55
N LYS A 223 -14.27 4.26 -1.15
CA LYS A 223 -13.58 5.39 -1.80
C LYS A 223 -12.28 5.75 -1.08
N VAL A 224 -12.34 5.93 0.24
CA VAL A 224 -11.19 6.42 1.02
C VAL A 224 -10.06 5.41 1.06
N THR A 225 -10.32 4.10 0.92
CA THR A 225 -9.25 3.10 0.85
C THR A 225 -8.21 3.42 -0.24
N TRP A 226 -8.63 3.99 -1.39
CA TRP A 226 -7.74 4.38 -2.50
C TRP A 226 -6.85 5.58 -2.16
N LEU A 227 -7.16 6.32 -1.10
CA LEU A 227 -6.35 7.43 -0.62
C LEU A 227 -5.20 6.98 0.29
N GLU A 228 -5.16 5.73 0.77
CA GLU A 228 -4.03 5.27 1.60
C GLU A 228 -2.69 5.53 0.91
N THR A 229 -2.55 5.04 -0.32
CA THR A 229 -1.31 5.18 -1.10
C THR A 229 -1.22 6.53 -1.80
N SER A 230 -2.34 7.08 -2.29
CA SER A 230 -2.33 8.36 -3.01
C SER A 230 -1.99 9.56 -2.11
N LEU A 231 -2.55 9.63 -0.89
CA LEU A 231 -2.17 10.67 0.08
C LEU A 231 -0.72 10.48 0.53
N MET A 232 -0.32 9.24 0.81
CA MET A 232 1.04 8.95 1.23
C MET A 232 2.04 9.38 0.17
N GLN A 233 1.75 9.08 -1.10
CA GLN A 233 2.59 9.48 -2.23
C GLN A 233 2.65 10.99 -2.40
N VAL A 234 1.53 11.71 -2.24
CA VAL A 234 1.53 13.18 -2.27
C VAL A 234 2.44 13.77 -1.21
N VAL A 235 2.32 13.32 0.05
CA VAL A 235 3.15 13.83 1.14
C VAL A 235 4.60 13.38 0.96
N TYR A 236 4.83 12.11 0.60
CA TYR A 236 6.16 11.56 0.35
C TYR A 236 6.90 12.32 -0.76
N GLU A 237 6.24 12.59 -1.89
CA GLU A 237 6.84 13.29 -3.02
C GLU A 237 7.23 14.73 -2.66
N ALA A 238 6.43 15.43 -1.85
CA ALA A 238 6.77 16.76 -1.36
C ALA A 238 8.07 16.75 -0.53
N PHE A 239 8.17 15.85 0.46
CA PHE A 239 9.41 15.68 1.24
C PHE A 239 10.59 15.22 0.37
N PHE A 240 10.35 14.33 -0.57
CA PHE A 240 11.37 13.79 -1.46
C PHE A 240 11.97 14.89 -2.36
N ARG A 241 11.12 15.67 -3.03
CA ARG A 241 11.57 16.77 -3.90
C ARG A 241 12.22 17.89 -3.10
N ASP A 242 11.66 18.28 -1.96
CA ASP A 242 12.28 19.26 -1.04
C ASP A 242 13.70 18.82 -0.64
N LYS A 243 13.86 17.57 -0.18
CA LYS A 243 15.17 17.00 0.16
C LYS A 243 16.13 17.01 -1.04
N LYS A 244 15.68 16.57 -2.22
CA LYS A 244 16.54 16.49 -3.41
C LYS A 244 16.93 17.87 -3.94
N ARG A 245 16.05 18.85 -3.90
CA ARG A 245 16.39 20.23 -4.28
C ARG A 245 17.45 20.83 -3.38
N ALA A 246 17.38 20.56 -2.08
CA ALA A 246 18.41 20.98 -1.12
C ALA A 246 19.76 20.29 -1.42
N GLU A 247 19.77 18.99 -1.69
CA GLU A 247 20.99 18.22 -2.03
C GLU A 247 21.63 18.67 -3.34
N TRP A 248 20.82 19.01 -4.35
CA TRP A 248 21.29 19.33 -5.71
C TRP A 248 21.35 20.84 -6.00
N GLY A 249 21.04 21.69 -5.03
CA GLY A 249 21.07 23.15 -5.19
C GLY A 249 20.11 23.66 -6.27
N ALA A 250 18.93 23.05 -6.39
CA ALA A 250 17.93 23.45 -7.38
C ALA A 250 17.49 24.91 -7.16
N LYS A 251 17.15 25.61 -8.23
CA LYS A 251 16.71 27.01 -8.19
C LYS A 251 15.24 27.12 -8.56
N GLN A 252 14.57 28.10 -7.97
CA GLN A 252 13.25 28.52 -8.43
C GLN A 252 13.39 29.24 -9.78
N ASN A 253 12.44 28.98 -10.68
CA ASN A 253 12.25 29.72 -11.90
C ASN A 253 11.61 31.09 -11.61
N LYS A 254 11.53 31.94 -12.64
CA LYS A 254 10.99 33.31 -12.53
C LYS A 254 9.54 33.39 -12.03
N ASN A 255 8.79 32.29 -12.09
CA ASN A 255 7.40 32.21 -11.67
C ASN A 255 7.25 31.58 -10.27
N GLY A 256 8.35 31.40 -9.53
CA GLY A 256 8.35 30.79 -8.19
C GLY A 256 8.25 29.26 -8.18
N GLY A 257 8.24 28.60 -9.35
CA GLY A 257 8.22 27.14 -9.44
C GLY A 257 9.63 26.55 -9.38
N TRP A 258 9.79 25.36 -8.82
CA TRP A 258 11.07 24.65 -8.84
C TRP A 258 11.34 23.98 -10.19
N ASP A 259 12.58 24.08 -10.67
CA ASP A 259 13.05 23.32 -11.82
C ASP A 259 13.78 22.04 -11.35
N ASP A 260 13.12 20.90 -11.53
CA ASP A 260 13.67 19.59 -11.16
C ASP A 260 14.37 18.88 -12.34
N SER A 261 14.40 19.49 -13.52
CA SER A 261 14.87 18.85 -14.76
C SER A 261 16.36 18.50 -14.75
N ALA A 262 17.17 19.21 -13.96
CA ALA A 262 18.61 18.98 -13.87
C ALA A 262 18.98 17.78 -12.98
N TRP A 263 18.27 17.58 -11.87
CA TRP A 263 18.63 16.55 -10.89
C TRP A 263 17.79 15.27 -11.01
N TYR A 264 16.55 15.36 -11.52
CA TYR A 264 15.64 14.22 -11.53
C TYR A 264 16.14 13.04 -12.40
N PRO A 265 16.68 13.25 -13.63
CA PRO A 265 17.22 12.16 -14.43
C PRO A 265 18.44 11.50 -13.78
N GLU A 266 19.28 12.29 -13.11
CA GLU A 266 20.45 11.84 -12.35
C GLU A 266 20.04 10.94 -11.18
N TRP A 267 19.06 11.41 -10.39
CA TRP A 267 18.50 10.61 -9.30
C TRP A 267 17.82 9.34 -9.81
N LEU A 268 17.10 9.40 -10.92
CA LEU A 268 16.41 8.26 -11.52
C LEU A 268 17.41 7.16 -11.91
N ALA A 269 18.55 7.55 -12.50
CA ALA A 269 19.66 6.64 -12.79
C ALA A 269 20.20 5.99 -11.49
N ASP A 270 20.47 6.78 -10.46
CA ASP A 270 20.99 6.26 -9.19
C ASP A 270 20.00 5.31 -8.51
N ALA A 271 18.70 5.63 -8.53
CA ALA A 271 17.64 4.78 -7.99
C ALA A 271 17.49 3.48 -8.78
N PHE A 272 17.59 3.53 -10.11
CA PHE A 272 17.55 2.37 -10.97
C PHE A 272 18.75 1.43 -10.75
N ILE A 273 19.96 1.97 -10.56
CA ILE A 273 21.15 1.20 -10.20
C ILE A 273 20.97 0.50 -8.85
N ARG A 274 20.42 1.19 -7.84
CA ARG A 274 20.08 0.57 -6.55
C ARG A 274 19.10 -0.58 -6.71
N CYS A 275 18.07 -0.41 -7.54
CA CYS A 275 17.14 -1.49 -7.86
C CYS A 275 17.85 -2.70 -8.49
N SER A 276 18.76 -2.47 -9.45
CA SER A 276 19.55 -3.53 -10.08
C SER A 276 20.29 -4.37 -9.04
N ARG A 277 21.05 -3.70 -8.16
CA ARG A 277 21.77 -4.37 -7.07
C ARG A 277 20.85 -5.21 -6.18
N SER A 278 19.67 -4.68 -5.86
CA SER A 278 18.70 -5.35 -4.98
C SER A 278 18.12 -6.61 -5.62
N ILE A 279 17.88 -6.56 -6.93
CA ILE A 279 17.41 -7.69 -7.73
C ILE A 279 18.48 -8.76 -7.83
N ASP A 280 19.75 -8.40 -7.97
CA ASP A 280 20.84 -9.39 -7.99
C ASP A 280 20.98 -10.14 -6.67
N VAL A 281 20.85 -9.44 -5.53
CA VAL A 281 20.81 -10.08 -4.21
C VAL A 281 19.60 -11.02 -4.12
N ALA A 282 18.41 -10.55 -4.48
CA ALA A 282 17.20 -11.36 -4.41
C ALA A 282 17.28 -12.61 -5.29
N LYS A 283 17.84 -12.53 -6.51
CA LYS A 283 18.05 -13.69 -7.39
C LYS A 283 18.93 -14.76 -6.74
N LYS A 284 20.01 -14.35 -6.08
CA LYS A 284 20.94 -15.28 -5.39
C LYS A 284 20.27 -16.04 -4.25
N THR A 285 19.20 -15.51 -3.66
CA THR A 285 18.48 -16.19 -2.57
C THR A 285 17.59 -17.34 -3.03
N GLY A 286 17.19 -17.38 -4.30
CA GLY A 286 16.21 -18.34 -4.80
C GLY A 286 14.78 -18.11 -4.27
N MET A 287 14.51 -17.01 -3.57
CA MET A 287 13.15 -16.65 -3.15
C MET A 287 12.35 -16.06 -4.31
N LYS A 288 11.03 -16.27 -4.30
CA LYS A 288 10.11 -15.59 -5.23
C LYS A 288 9.65 -14.28 -4.61
N GLY A 289 9.48 -13.22 -5.38
CA GLY A 289 8.98 -11.99 -4.78
C GLY A 289 8.22 -11.05 -5.68
N ALA A 290 7.61 -10.07 -5.03
CA ALA A 290 6.83 -9.01 -5.65
C ALA A 290 7.42 -7.62 -5.32
N LEU A 291 7.29 -6.69 -6.27
CA LEU A 291 7.66 -5.29 -6.07
C LEU A 291 6.55 -4.52 -5.35
N PHE A 292 6.82 -4.04 -4.14
CA PHE A 292 5.88 -3.31 -3.26
C PHE A 292 6.24 -1.83 -3.10
N ALA A 293 6.66 -1.18 -4.19
CA ALA A 293 7.24 0.17 -4.18
C ALA A 293 6.23 1.31 -4.45
N SER A 294 4.97 1.03 -4.79
CA SER A 294 4.03 2.06 -5.31
C SER A 294 3.75 3.21 -4.36
N ARG A 295 3.88 2.97 -3.06
CA ARG A 295 3.39 3.85 -2.01
C ARG A 295 4.44 4.80 -1.42
N ARG A 296 5.73 4.59 -1.75
CA ARG A 296 6.89 5.40 -1.33
C ARG A 296 7.92 5.35 -2.45
N THR A 297 7.70 6.12 -3.51
CA THR A 297 8.61 6.21 -4.66
C THR A 297 8.81 7.67 -5.06
N GLY A 298 10.00 8.05 -5.50
CA GLY A 298 10.26 9.40 -6.04
C GLY A 298 9.60 9.66 -7.41
N GLY A 299 8.87 8.68 -7.97
CA GLY A 299 7.96 8.91 -9.10
C GLY A 299 7.53 7.64 -9.81
N LEU A 300 6.55 7.81 -10.70
CA LEU A 300 5.99 6.71 -11.51
C LEU A 300 6.97 6.21 -12.57
N SER A 301 7.83 7.08 -13.12
CA SER A 301 8.87 6.71 -14.08
C SER A 301 9.80 5.62 -13.51
N LEU A 302 10.21 5.75 -12.25
CA LEU A 302 11.00 4.73 -11.55
C LEU A 302 10.22 3.41 -11.43
N MET A 303 8.93 3.45 -11.06
CA MET A 303 8.11 2.24 -10.92
C MET A 303 7.98 1.46 -12.25
N LEU A 304 7.86 2.18 -13.37
CA LEU A 304 7.83 1.58 -14.71
C LEU A 304 9.15 0.84 -15.00
N LEU A 305 10.29 1.53 -14.81
CA LEU A 305 11.63 0.96 -15.04
C LEU A 305 11.91 -0.25 -14.13
N GLN A 306 11.58 -0.15 -12.84
CA GLN A 306 11.74 -1.24 -11.86
C GLN A 306 10.93 -2.47 -12.27
N GLY A 307 9.68 -2.26 -12.67
CA GLY A 307 8.79 -3.32 -13.13
C GLY A 307 9.35 -4.04 -14.34
N MET A 308 9.80 -3.28 -15.35
CA MET A 308 10.38 -3.85 -16.57
C MET A 308 11.67 -4.63 -16.30
N PHE A 309 12.58 -4.01 -15.55
CA PHE A 309 13.88 -4.60 -15.25
C PHE A 309 13.76 -5.86 -14.39
N ALA A 310 12.90 -5.84 -13.36
CA ALA A 310 12.62 -7.02 -12.55
C ALA A 310 12.05 -8.14 -13.40
N GLN A 311 11.01 -7.85 -14.20
CA GLN A 311 10.38 -8.87 -15.04
C GLN A 311 11.39 -9.48 -16.01
N ALA A 312 12.13 -8.66 -16.76
CA ALA A 312 13.13 -9.12 -17.73
C ALA A 312 14.20 -10.01 -17.08
N THR A 313 14.70 -9.59 -15.92
CA THR A 313 15.81 -10.25 -15.23
C THR A 313 15.37 -11.59 -14.60
N TRP A 314 14.14 -11.69 -14.09
CA TRP A 314 13.60 -12.92 -13.50
C TRP A 314 13.00 -13.90 -14.52
N THR A 315 12.85 -13.51 -15.80
CA THR A 315 12.37 -14.41 -16.87
C THR A 315 13.46 -15.04 -17.74
N ALA A 316 14.74 -14.93 -17.37
CA ALA A 316 15.88 -15.42 -18.15
C ALA A 316 15.77 -16.92 -18.57
N PRO A 317 16.37 -17.32 -19.72
CA PRO A 317 15.91 -18.41 -20.60
C PRO A 317 16.06 -19.85 -20.06
N PRO A 318 15.35 -20.85 -20.64
CA PRO A 318 15.12 -22.19 -20.09
C PRO A 318 16.32 -23.15 -20.04
N LYS A 319 17.56 -22.66 -20.21
CA LYS A 319 18.78 -23.51 -20.28
C LYS A 319 19.48 -23.74 -18.93
N SER A 320 18.85 -23.38 -17.82
CA SER A 320 19.30 -23.61 -16.45
C SER A 320 18.06 -23.78 -15.58
N PRO A 321 18.12 -24.40 -14.38
CA PRO A 321 16.93 -24.53 -13.53
C PRO A 321 16.27 -23.15 -13.42
N PRO A 322 14.96 -23.04 -13.73
CA PRO A 322 14.34 -21.75 -13.99
C PRO A 322 14.52 -20.86 -12.76
N PRO A 323 14.96 -19.59 -12.93
CA PRO A 323 14.98 -18.65 -11.82
C PRO A 323 13.60 -18.67 -11.14
N PRO A 324 13.54 -18.61 -9.79
CA PRO A 324 12.27 -18.55 -9.09
C PRO A 324 11.49 -17.35 -9.64
N PRO A 325 10.27 -17.55 -10.15
CA PRO A 325 9.58 -16.51 -10.91
C PRO A 325 9.29 -15.30 -10.03
N MET A 326 9.49 -14.11 -10.60
CA MET A 326 8.87 -12.89 -10.09
C MET A 326 7.37 -13.12 -9.96
N LEU A 327 6.81 -12.82 -8.78
CA LEU A 327 5.37 -12.91 -8.55
C LEU A 327 4.63 -11.79 -9.29
N GLY A 328 5.22 -10.60 -9.33
CA GLY A 328 4.68 -9.44 -10.03
C GLY A 328 5.02 -8.11 -9.35
N THR A 329 4.22 -7.10 -9.65
CA THR A 329 4.26 -5.77 -9.03
C THR A 329 2.92 -5.47 -8.37
N SER A 330 2.94 -4.75 -7.26
CA SER A 330 1.73 -4.18 -6.67
C SER A 330 1.19 -3.00 -7.47
N ALA A 331 2.01 -2.38 -8.31
CA ALA A 331 1.67 -1.17 -9.05
C ALA A 331 0.79 -1.46 -10.27
N VAL A 332 -0.54 -1.40 -10.10
CA VAL A 332 -1.51 -1.64 -11.19
C VAL A 332 -1.29 -0.66 -12.33
N THR A 333 -1.17 0.63 -12.04
CA THR A 333 -0.98 1.66 -13.06
C THR A 333 0.30 1.44 -13.87
N ALA A 334 1.40 1.06 -13.21
CA ALA A 334 2.65 0.81 -13.90
C ALA A 334 2.50 -0.31 -14.94
N ARG A 335 1.82 -1.43 -14.58
CA ARG A 335 1.57 -2.53 -15.53
C ARG A 335 0.80 -2.04 -16.76
N TYR A 336 -0.36 -1.41 -16.57
CA TYR A 336 -1.22 -1.06 -17.69
C TYR A 336 -0.68 0.08 -18.54
N TRP A 337 0.05 1.03 -17.94
CA TRP A 337 0.73 2.06 -18.73
C TRP A 337 1.85 1.50 -19.60
N LEU A 338 2.55 0.45 -19.16
CA LEU A 338 3.50 -0.27 -20.02
C LEU A 338 2.79 -0.95 -21.20
N ILE A 339 1.66 -1.61 -20.95
CA ILE A 339 0.83 -2.22 -22.01
C ILE A 339 0.39 -1.15 -23.02
N ASP A 340 -0.19 -0.06 -22.53
CA ASP A 340 -0.73 1.02 -23.35
C ASP A 340 0.37 1.80 -24.09
N ALA A 341 1.61 1.79 -23.58
CA ALA A 341 2.78 2.35 -24.27
C ALA A 341 3.32 1.42 -25.37
N GLY A 342 2.81 0.19 -25.50
CA GLY A 342 3.30 -0.78 -26.48
C GLY A 342 4.66 -1.37 -26.12
N VAL A 343 4.95 -1.51 -24.82
CA VAL A 343 6.13 -2.22 -24.32
C VAL A 343 5.99 -3.72 -24.61
N THR A 344 7.11 -4.39 -24.92
CA THR A 344 7.13 -5.83 -25.18
C THR A 344 6.51 -6.64 -24.02
N PRO A 345 5.49 -7.50 -24.26
CA PRO A 345 4.79 -8.21 -23.19
C PRO A 345 5.68 -9.05 -22.25
N ALA A 346 6.79 -9.58 -22.76
CA ALA A 346 7.72 -10.43 -22.00
C ALA A 346 8.36 -9.71 -20.80
N ILE A 347 8.46 -8.37 -20.85
CA ILE A 347 9.05 -7.55 -19.80
C ILE A 347 8.01 -6.75 -19.01
N ILE A 348 6.72 -7.04 -19.16
CA ILE A 348 5.66 -6.39 -18.37
C ILE A 348 5.32 -7.25 -17.15
N PRO A 349 5.52 -6.76 -15.91
CA PRO A 349 5.20 -7.53 -14.71
C PRO A 349 3.69 -7.72 -14.56
N ARG A 350 3.27 -8.89 -14.04
CA ARG A 350 1.88 -9.14 -13.61
C ARG A 350 1.54 -8.34 -12.36
N CYS A 351 0.26 -8.10 -12.08
CA CYS A 351 -0.14 -7.58 -10.77
C CYS A 351 -0.02 -8.67 -9.70
N ALA A 352 0.49 -8.29 -8.52
CA ALA A 352 0.61 -9.16 -7.35
C ALA A 352 0.35 -8.37 -6.06
N GLY A 353 -0.32 -8.99 -5.10
CA GLY A 353 -0.70 -8.36 -3.85
C GLY A 353 -1.25 -9.36 -2.84
N THR A 354 -1.45 -8.88 -1.62
CA THR A 354 -2.12 -9.60 -0.52
C THR A 354 -3.39 -8.81 -0.16
N HIS A 355 -3.91 -8.90 1.06
CA HIS A 355 -4.75 -7.84 1.63
C HIS A 355 -3.89 -7.00 2.60
N ALA A 356 -4.45 -5.89 3.12
CA ALA A 356 -3.76 -5.00 4.06
C ALA A 356 -4.41 -5.00 5.45
N HIS A 357 -3.68 -4.43 6.43
CA HIS A 357 -4.16 -4.29 7.80
C HIS A 357 -5.44 -3.47 7.92
N GLU A 358 -5.68 -2.52 7.01
CA GLU A 358 -6.90 -1.71 7.02
C GLU A 358 -8.16 -2.60 7.03
N LEU A 359 -8.10 -3.78 6.40
CA LEU A 359 -9.22 -4.73 6.35
C LEU A 359 -9.61 -5.16 7.76
N SER A 360 -8.63 -5.68 8.50
CA SER A 360 -8.83 -6.14 9.88
C SER A 360 -9.09 -4.99 10.84
N MET A 361 -8.47 -3.82 10.64
CA MET A 361 -8.70 -2.64 11.47
C MET A 361 -10.15 -2.14 11.34
N VAL A 362 -10.68 -2.06 10.13
CA VAL A 362 -12.06 -1.59 9.90
C VAL A 362 -13.06 -2.65 10.33
N ILE A 363 -12.86 -3.92 9.98
CA ILE A 363 -13.77 -4.99 10.40
C ILE A 363 -13.76 -5.16 11.93
N GLY A 364 -12.62 -5.02 12.59
CA GLY A 364 -12.54 -4.97 14.06
C GLY A 364 -13.25 -3.78 14.67
N SER A 365 -13.40 -2.68 13.91
CA SER A 365 -14.19 -1.53 14.35
C SER A 365 -15.69 -1.74 14.13
N VAL A 366 -16.09 -2.35 13.01
CA VAL A 366 -17.50 -2.59 12.67
C VAL A 366 -18.08 -3.74 13.51
N CYS A 367 -17.30 -4.82 13.66
CA CYS A 367 -17.71 -6.07 14.30
C CYS A 367 -17.03 -6.30 15.66
N GLY A 368 -16.44 -5.27 16.28
CA GLY A 368 -15.60 -5.41 17.49
C GLY A 368 -16.28 -6.06 18.70
N LYS A 369 -17.62 -6.10 18.72
CA LYS A 369 -18.41 -6.84 19.70
C LYS A 369 -18.09 -8.34 19.68
N LEU A 370 -17.84 -8.91 18.50
CA LEU A 370 -17.44 -10.31 18.36
C LEU A 370 -16.15 -10.61 19.13
N ASP A 371 -15.16 -9.72 19.06
CA ASP A 371 -13.90 -9.92 19.78
C ASP A 371 -14.10 -9.90 21.30
N ASP A 372 -14.94 -8.99 21.79
CA ASP A 372 -15.21 -8.85 23.22
C ASP A 372 -16.07 -9.99 23.77
N GLU A 373 -17.04 -10.49 22.99
CA GLU A 373 -17.88 -11.64 23.37
C GLU A 373 -17.09 -12.95 23.40
N VAL A 374 -16.16 -13.14 22.45
CA VAL A 374 -15.35 -14.37 22.36
C VAL A 374 -14.10 -14.29 23.24
N GLY A 375 -13.60 -13.08 23.48
CA GLY A 375 -12.34 -12.83 24.17
C GLY A 375 -11.12 -13.14 23.32
N MET A 376 -11.20 -13.07 21.99
CA MET A 376 -10.11 -13.29 21.02
C MET A 376 -10.29 -12.37 19.81
N PRO A 377 -9.23 -12.07 19.01
CA PRO A 377 -9.34 -11.24 17.81
C PRO A 377 -10.03 -11.97 16.64
N MET A 378 -11.26 -12.44 16.86
CA MET A 378 -12.09 -13.16 15.88
C MET A 378 -12.46 -12.30 14.68
N THR A 379 -12.58 -10.98 14.83
CA THR A 379 -12.81 -10.04 13.72
C THR A 379 -11.66 -10.03 12.72
N GLN A 380 -10.42 -10.29 13.17
CA GLN A 380 -9.30 -10.45 12.26
C GLN A 380 -9.45 -11.71 11.42
N VAL A 381 -9.87 -12.83 12.03
CA VAL A 381 -10.18 -14.09 11.31
C VAL A 381 -11.37 -13.90 10.36
N LEU A 382 -12.39 -13.17 10.78
CA LEU A 382 -13.56 -12.81 9.95
C LEU A 382 -13.13 -12.05 8.70
N GLY A 383 -12.26 -11.04 8.84
CA GLY A 383 -11.74 -10.30 7.68
C GLY A 383 -10.97 -11.16 6.69
N HIS A 384 -10.19 -12.12 7.18
CA HIS A 384 -9.50 -13.09 6.31
C HIS A 384 -10.51 -14.01 5.61
N MET A 385 -11.47 -14.59 6.33
CA MET A 385 -12.47 -15.46 5.71
C MET A 385 -13.34 -14.72 4.70
N LEU A 386 -13.72 -13.47 4.96
CA LEU A 386 -14.40 -12.64 3.96
C LEU A 386 -13.53 -12.40 2.72
N TYR A 387 -12.23 -12.16 2.88
CA TYR A 387 -11.31 -12.07 1.74
C TYR A 387 -11.22 -13.39 0.95
N PHE A 388 -11.18 -14.52 1.65
CA PHE A 388 -11.21 -15.86 1.02
C PHE A 388 -12.48 -16.08 0.20
N TYR A 389 -13.65 -15.67 0.69
CA TYR A 389 -14.92 -15.88 0.01
C TYR A 389 -15.24 -14.84 -1.07
N CYS A 390 -14.94 -13.56 -0.81
CA CYS A 390 -15.34 -12.46 -1.67
C CYS A 390 -14.28 -12.05 -2.70
N SER A 391 -13.01 -12.41 -2.53
CA SER A 391 -11.92 -11.86 -3.35
C SER A 391 -11.05 -12.89 -4.05
N CYS A 392 -10.85 -14.07 -3.45
CA CYS A 392 -10.37 -15.24 -4.20
C CYS A 392 -11.53 -15.76 -5.08
N PRO A 393 -11.29 -16.61 -6.10
CA PRO A 393 -12.36 -17.19 -6.93
C PRO A 393 -13.35 -18.01 -6.09
N GLN A 394 -14.28 -17.34 -5.39
CA GLN A 394 -15.35 -17.88 -4.54
C GLN A 394 -14.91 -19.00 -3.59
N GLY A 395 -13.75 -18.87 -2.94
CA GLY A 395 -13.19 -19.92 -2.06
C GLY A 395 -12.79 -21.21 -2.79
N ASN A 396 -12.78 -21.26 -4.12
CA ASN A 396 -12.41 -22.44 -4.90
C ASN A 396 -10.90 -22.44 -5.19
N THR A 397 -10.14 -23.23 -4.42
CA THR A 397 -8.68 -23.19 -4.39
C THR A 397 -7.99 -24.48 -4.84
N LYS A 398 -8.60 -25.22 -5.78
CA LYS A 398 -7.92 -26.37 -6.40
C LYS A 398 -7.13 -25.94 -7.64
N GLU A 399 -5.85 -25.67 -7.46
CA GLU A 399 -4.85 -26.01 -8.49
C GLU A 399 -4.57 -27.53 -8.41
N PRO A 400 -3.92 -28.15 -9.42
CA PRO A 400 -3.59 -29.59 -9.46
C PRO A 400 -3.07 -30.14 -8.12
N PRO A 401 -3.18 -31.46 -7.86
CA PRO A 401 -3.24 -32.10 -6.52
C PRO A 401 -2.07 -31.85 -5.55
N THR A 402 -1.05 -31.09 -5.94
CA THR A 402 0.14 -30.77 -5.15
C THR A 402 0.21 -29.31 -4.68
N ARG A 403 -0.71 -28.43 -5.10
CA ARG A 403 -0.70 -27.02 -4.71
C ARG A 403 -2.09 -26.52 -4.31
N LYS A 404 -2.30 -26.32 -3.01
CA LYS A 404 -3.46 -25.58 -2.51
C LYS A 404 -3.24 -24.09 -2.85
N ALA A 405 -4.10 -23.48 -3.65
CA ALA A 405 -4.01 -22.05 -3.98
C ALA A 405 -4.63 -21.22 -2.85
N LEU A 406 -3.89 -20.98 -1.80
CA LEU A 406 -4.46 -20.53 -0.53
C LEU A 406 -4.22 -19.03 -0.27
N MET A 407 -5.19 -18.39 0.37
CA MET A 407 -5.20 -16.98 0.75
C MET A 407 -3.91 -16.59 1.52
N PRO A 408 -3.28 -15.43 1.23
CA PRO A 408 -2.24 -14.90 2.12
C PRO A 408 -2.87 -14.40 3.42
N MET A 409 -2.23 -14.68 4.56
CA MET A 409 -2.62 -14.07 5.84
C MET A 409 -1.70 -12.95 6.25
N LEU A 410 -2.27 -11.99 6.98
CA LEU A 410 -1.58 -10.91 7.65
C LEU A 410 -1.92 -10.96 9.15
N PRO A 411 -1.16 -11.73 9.94
CA PRO A 411 -1.55 -12.15 11.28
C PRO A 411 -1.25 -11.09 12.37
N ASP A 412 -0.43 -10.09 12.10
CA ASP A 412 0.09 -9.15 13.12
C ASP A 412 -0.75 -7.87 13.32
N THR A 413 -2.02 -7.84 12.88
CA THR A 413 -2.88 -6.67 13.16
C THR A 413 -3.11 -6.50 14.66
N LEU A 414 -3.51 -7.58 15.34
CA LEU A 414 -3.69 -7.65 16.79
C LEU A 414 -2.76 -8.72 17.40
N GLY A 415 -1.54 -8.86 16.86
CA GLY A 415 -0.55 -9.84 17.30
C GLY A 415 -0.72 -11.23 16.68
N SER A 416 0.37 -11.79 16.13
CA SER A 416 0.30 -13.04 15.37
C SER A 416 -0.11 -14.24 16.21
N SER A 417 0.33 -14.34 17.46
CA SER A 417 -0.04 -15.46 18.33
C SER A 417 -1.53 -15.45 18.65
N ALA A 418 -2.13 -14.27 18.87
CA ALA A 418 -3.56 -14.16 19.14
C ALA A 418 -4.39 -14.48 17.89
N PHE A 419 -3.97 -14.02 16.71
CA PHE A 419 -4.59 -14.40 15.45
C PHE A 419 -4.54 -15.91 15.22
N LEU A 420 -3.36 -16.53 15.37
CA LEU A 420 -3.19 -17.96 15.15
C LEU A 420 -4.05 -18.79 16.12
N ARG A 421 -4.12 -18.40 17.40
CA ARG A 421 -5.04 -19.02 18.37
C ARG A 421 -6.50 -18.92 17.93
N ALA A 422 -6.95 -17.73 17.52
CA ALA A 422 -8.32 -17.52 17.06
C ALA A 422 -8.64 -18.34 15.80
N ALA A 423 -7.73 -18.34 14.81
CA ALA A 423 -7.89 -19.11 13.59
C ALA A 423 -7.86 -20.62 13.82
N SER A 424 -7.02 -21.11 14.74
CA SER A 424 -7.00 -22.53 15.14
C SER A 424 -8.27 -22.96 15.88
N ALA A 425 -9.02 -22.04 16.48
CA ALA A 425 -10.22 -22.35 17.26
C ALA A 425 -11.48 -22.56 16.42
N ILE A 426 -11.44 -22.30 15.11
CA ILE A 426 -12.61 -22.41 14.23
C ILE A 426 -12.29 -23.21 12.95
N THR A 427 -13.36 -23.72 12.33
CA THR A 427 -13.31 -24.39 11.03
C THR A 427 -13.98 -23.53 9.97
N VAL A 428 -13.63 -23.80 8.71
CA VAL A 428 -14.24 -23.18 7.55
C VAL A 428 -15.72 -23.57 7.47
N PRO A 429 -16.66 -22.61 7.47
CA PRO A 429 -18.09 -22.92 7.60
C PRO A 429 -18.77 -23.33 6.28
N HIS A 430 -18.28 -22.81 5.16
CA HIS A 430 -18.91 -22.96 3.84
C HIS A 430 -17.95 -23.38 2.74
N GLY A 431 -18.52 -23.91 1.66
CA GLY A 431 -17.77 -24.22 0.43
C GLY A 431 -17.07 -25.58 0.47
N LYS A 432 -16.12 -25.78 -0.44
CA LYS A 432 -15.46 -27.07 -0.66
C LYS A 432 -14.53 -27.50 0.48
N GLN A 433 -14.09 -26.54 1.29
CA GLN A 433 -13.18 -26.74 2.41
C GLN A 433 -13.94 -26.75 3.74
N LYS A 434 -15.28 -26.87 3.72
CA LYS A 434 -16.10 -26.90 4.92
C LYS A 434 -15.60 -27.97 5.90
N GLY A 435 -15.38 -27.58 7.16
CA GLY A 435 -14.88 -28.44 8.23
C GLY A 435 -13.35 -28.46 8.36
N ASP A 436 -12.60 -28.00 7.36
CA ASP A 436 -11.14 -27.82 7.48
C ASP A 436 -10.84 -26.72 8.52
N ASN A 437 -9.69 -26.81 9.20
CA ASN A 437 -9.26 -25.72 10.08
C ASN A 437 -8.95 -24.47 9.24
N VAL A 438 -9.25 -23.27 9.73
CA VAL A 438 -8.98 -22.03 8.97
C VAL A 438 -7.50 -21.86 8.61
N LEU A 439 -6.56 -22.35 9.43
CA LEU A 439 -5.13 -22.31 9.08
C LEU A 439 -4.79 -23.18 7.87
N GLU A 440 -5.58 -24.21 7.56
CA GLU A 440 -5.34 -25.12 6.44
C GLU A 440 -5.74 -24.53 5.08
N VAL A 441 -6.50 -23.42 5.08
CA VAL A 441 -6.86 -22.65 3.88
C VAL A 441 -6.00 -21.40 3.68
N ILE A 442 -4.97 -21.21 4.51
CA ILE A 442 -3.98 -20.13 4.38
C ILE A 442 -2.70 -20.63 3.71
N GLY A 443 -2.25 -19.92 2.67
CA GLY A 443 -1.19 -20.37 1.77
C GLY A 443 0.15 -19.75 2.03
N SER A 444 0.11 -18.56 2.58
CA SER A 444 1.31 -17.87 3.00
C SER A 444 1.06 -17.03 4.23
N ALA A 445 2.07 -16.96 5.09
CA ALA A 445 2.13 -16.12 6.26
C ALA A 445 3.00 -14.91 5.96
N ARG A 446 2.41 -13.72 5.85
CA ARG A 446 3.17 -12.48 5.63
C ARG A 446 3.64 -11.89 6.95
N GLN A 447 4.95 -11.77 7.09
CA GLN A 447 5.60 -11.04 8.18
C GLN A 447 5.63 -9.54 7.84
N ASP A 448 4.89 -8.72 8.60
CA ASP A 448 4.82 -7.24 8.48
C ASP A 448 5.12 -6.52 9.82
N SER A 449 5.60 -7.27 10.82
CA SER A 449 6.26 -6.76 12.03
C SER A 449 7.02 -7.89 12.76
N GLY A 450 7.88 -7.52 13.71
CA GLY A 450 8.70 -8.47 14.48
C GLY A 450 9.92 -9.00 13.73
N GLY A 451 10.77 -9.78 14.40
CA GLY A 451 11.95 -10.37 13.76
C GLY A 451 11.61 -11.59 12.90
N LEU A 452 12.32 -11.79 11.78
CA LEU A 452 12.10 -12.91 10.86
C LEU A 452 12.17 -14.29 11.54
N LEU A 453 13.11 -14.49 12.48
CA LEU A 453 13.26 -15.75 13.22
C LEU A 453 12.09 -15.97 14.19
N ALA A 454 11.74 -14.95 14.97
CA ALA A 454 10.64 -15.02 15.93
C ALA A 454 9.30 -15.31 15.22
N PHE A 455 9.05 -14.66 14.08
CA PHE A 455 7.87 -14.93 13.26
C PHE A 455 7.84 -16.38 12.76
N LYS A 456 8.97 -16.91 12.26
CA LYS A 456 9.07 -18.30 11.83
C LYS A 456 8.79 -19.28 12.98
N GLN A 457 9.41 -19.08 14.13
CA GLN A 457 9.22 -19.94 15.30
C GLN A 457 7.75 -19.96 15.73
N ARG A 458 7.08 -18.81 15.70
CA ARG A 458 5.65 -18.70 15.98
C ARG A 458 4.79 -19.45 14.95
N MET A 459 5.10 -19.37 13.66
CA MET A 459 4.40 -20.17 12.65
C MET A 459 4.57 -21.68 12.92
N GLN A 460 5.76 -22.11 13.34
CA GLN A 460 6.04 -23.51 13.68
C GLN A 460 5.31 -23.97 14.96
N GLU A 461 5.23 -23.12 15.98
CA GLU A 461 4.50 -23.38 17.24
C GLU A 461 3.03 -23.74 16.97
N PHE A 462 2.39 -23.05 16.03
CA PHE A 462 1.00 -23.29 15.65
C PHE A 462 0.83 -24.30 14.51
N GLY A 463 1.90 -25.01 14.13
CA GLY A 463 1.87 -26.03 13.09
C GLY A 463 1.49 -25.51 11.70
N PHE A 464 1.75 -24.23 11.40
CA PHE A 464 1.44 -23.65 10.09
C PHE A 464 2.29 -24.30 8.98
N LYS A 465 1.62 -24.81 7.94
CA LYS A 465 2.24 -25.57 6.84
C LYS A 465 2.42 -24.77 5.54
N GLY A 466 1.93 -23.53 5.48
CA GLY A 466 2.03 -22.68 4.30
C GLY A 466 3.41 -22.04 4.12
N LEU A 467 3.55 -21.23 3.08
CA LEU A 467 4.80 -20.54 2.75
C LEU A 467 5.04 -19.33 3.65
N LEU A 468 6.27 -19.13 4.11
CA LEU A 468 6.62 -17.89 4.80
C LEU A 468 6.95 -16.79 3.79
N PHE A 469 6.37 -15.60 4.02
CA PHE A 469 6.52 -14.40 3.21
C PHE A 469 7.18 -13.30 4.04
N ALA A 470 8.36 -12.85 3.66
CA ALA A 470 9.06 -11.73 4.29
C ALA A 470 8.69 -10.40 3.63
N SER A 471 8.12 -9.45 4.36
CA SER A 471 7.72 -8.15 3.77
C SER A 471 8.39 -6.92 4.40
N GLU A 472 9.15 -7.10 5.48
CA GLU A 472 10.01 -6.07 6.07
C GLU A 472 11.47 -6.19 5.59
N ILE A 473 11.67 -6.34 4.27
CA ILE A 473 13.01 -6.32 3.68
C ILE A 473 13.44 -4.87 3.42
N GLU A 474 14.41 -4.36 4.19
CA GLU A 474 14.97 -3.02 4.04
C GLU A 474 16.39 -3.00 3.46
N SER A 475 17.11 -4.12 3.54
CA SER A 475 18.51 -4.26 3.14
C SER A 475 18.83 -5.61 2.50
N ALA A 476 20.04 -5.73 1.93
CA ALA A 476 20.55 -6.99 1.41
C ALA A 476 20.69 -8.05 2.52
N ALA A 477 21.07 -7.63 3.73
CA ALA A 477 21.21 -8.53 4.88
C ALA A 477 19.86 -9.15 5.29
N ASP A 478 18.78 -8.37 5.29
CA ASP A 478 17.43 -8.87 5.60
C ASP A 478 16.99 -9.93 4.58
N MET A 479 17.28 -9.69 3.30
CA MET A 479 16.97 -10.61 2.20
C MET A 479 17.72 -11.94 2.36
N GLU A 480 19.03 -11.88 2.61
CA GLU A 480 19.84 -13.08 2.86
C GLU A 480 19.42 -13.82 4.12
N GLN A 481 19.06 -13.09 5.19
CA GLN A 481 18.58 -13.69 6.43
C GLN A 481 17.25 -14.40 6.23
N ALA A 482 16.29 -13.79 5.53
CA ALA A 482 15.01 -14.42 5.20
C ALA A 482 15.23 -15.74 4.43
N ALA A 483 16.13 -15.74 3.46
CA ALA A 483 16.49 -16.92 2.69
C ALA A 483 17.11 -18.03 3.57
N LYS A 484 18.08 -17.68 4.43
CA LYS A 484 18.70 -18.61 5.41
C LYS A 484 17.67 -19.20 6.37
N LEU A 485 16.67 -18.41 6.77
CA LEU A 485 15.58 -18.87 7.62
C LEU A 485 14.55 -19.73 6.86
N GLY A 486 14.68 -19.89 5.54
CA GLY A 486 13.82 -20.76 4.74
C GLY A 486 12.53 -20.10 4.25
N TYR A 487 12.45 -18.76 4.31
CA TYR A 487 11.36 -18.04 3.64
C TYR A 487 11.40 -18.34 2.14
N LYS A 488 10.22 -18.49 1.54
CA LYS A 488 10.10 -18.81 0.10
C LYS A 488 9.58 -17.64 -0.71
N LEU A 489 8.90 -16.70 -0.05
CA LEU A 489 8.30 -15.52 -0.65
C LEU A 489 8.87 -14.24 -0.02
N PHE A 490 8.98 -13.18 -0.81
CA PHE A 490 9.21 -11.83 -0.30
C PHE A 490 8.37 -10.77 -1.01
N GLY A 491 8.23 -9.63 -0.37
CA GLY A 491 7.67 -8.42 -0.96
C GLY A 491 8.51 -7.25 -0.50
N ALA A 492 9.12 -6.53 -1.45
CA ALA A 492 10.07 -5.47 -1.13
C ALA A 492 9.66 -4.18 -1.81
N GLY A 493 9.45 -3.14 -1.00
CA GLY A 493 9.19 -1.78 -1.46
C GLY A 493 10.46 -0.97 -1.43
N ALA A 494 10.87 -0.51 -0.24
CA ALA A 494 12.03 0.35 -0.04
C ALA A 494 13.32 -0.28 -0.57
N PHE A 495 13.62 -1.54 -0.23
CA PHE A 495 14.84 -2.23 -0.68
C PHE A 495 14.99 -2.29 -2.22
N MET A 496 13.88 -2.48 -2.94
CA MET A 496 13.85 -2.48 -4.42
C MET A 496 13.56 -1.09 -5.01
N GLY A 497 13.29 -0.12 -4.13
CA GLY A 497 12.74 1.19 -4.39
C GLY A 497 13.80 2.26 -4.55
N ASP A 498 13.46 3.46 -4.10
CA ASP A 498 14.34 4.63 -4.10
C ASP A 498 15.15 4.80 -2.81
N SER A 499 14.94 3.95 -1.79
CA SER A 499 15.61 3.98 -0.49
C SER A 499 17.13 3.90 -0.61
N GLU A 500 17.81 4.99 -0.22
CA GLU A 500 19.27 5.01 -0.13
C GLU A 500 19.77 4.15 1.04
N LYS A 501 19.00 4.08 2.13
CA LYS A 501 19.31 3.26 3.34
C LYS A 501 19.58 1.78 3.03
N ALA A 502 18.99 1.28 1.93
CA ALA A 502 19.16 -0.11 1.49
C ALA A 502 20.63 -0.47 1.21
N TRP A 503 21.42 0.54 0.85
CA TRP A 503 22.82 0.39 0.43
C TRP A 503 23.78 1.34 1.16
N ASP A 504 23.26 2.31 1.91
CA ASP A 504 24.02 3.21 2.77
C ASP A 504 23.27 3.42 4.11
N PRO A 505 23.62 2.69 5.18
CA PRO A 505 22.91 2.76 6.45
C PRO A 505 23.03 4.13 7.16
N GLN A 506 23.91 5.03 6.70
CA GLN A 506 23.98 6.40 7.22
C GLN A 506 22.86 7.29 6.67
N LYS A 507 22.23 6.90 5.55
CA LYS A 507 21.13 7.65 4.94
C LYS A 507 19.82 7.39 5.67
N LYS A 508 19.03 8.45 5.78
CA LYS A 508 17.68 8.41 6.35
C LYS A 508 16.63 8.35 5.24
N ASN A 509 15.63 7.50 5.44
CA ASN A 509 14.44 7.44 4.61
C ASN A 509 13.34 8.33 5.16
N ILE A 510 12.52 8.84 4.24
CA ILE A 510 11.25 9.49 4.58
C ILE A 510 10.30 8.38 5.05
N SER A 511 9.97 8.39 6.34
CA SER A 511 9.15 7.35 6.98
C SER A 511 7.73 7.85 7.16
N ILE A 512 6.83 7.39 6.29
CA ILE A 512 5.42 7.78 6.29
C ILE A 512 4.57 6.51 6.16
N ALA A 513 3.40 6.52 6.81
CA ALA A 513 2.33 5.55 6.62
C ALA A 513 0.98 6.28 6.60
N THR A 514 -0.01 5.79 5.85
CA THR A 514 -1.41 6.22 6.03
C THR A 514 -2.16 5.10 6.74
N LYS A 515 -2.96 5.44 7.77
CA LYS A 515 -3.65 4.45 8.62
C LYS A 515 -5.09 4.87 8.88
N VAL A 516 -5.97 3.89 9.06
CA VAL A 516 -7.34 4.11 9.51
C VAL A 516 -7.33 4.55 10.97
N MET A 517 -7.81 5.75 11.27
CA MET A 517 -7.87 6.31 12.62
C MET A 517 -9.26 6.21 13.22
N ARG A 518 -10.30 6.36 12.38
CA ARG A 518 -11.71 6.33 12.82
C ARG A 518 -12.57 5.57 11.83
N VAL A 519 -13.60 4.92 12.37
CA VAL A 519 -14.64 4.23 11.61
C VAL A 519 -15.99 4.69 12.12
N TYR A 520 -16.88 5.04 11.21
CA TYR A 520 -18.25 5.41 11.47
C TYR A 520 -19.18 4.40 10.83
N VAL A 521 -20.19 3.94 11.59
CA VAL A 521 -21.22 3.02 11.13
C VAL A 521 -22.57 3.72 11.32
N LYS A 522 -23.35 3.84 10.23
CA LYS A 522 -24.68 4.47 10.25
C LYS A 522 -24.68 5.85 10.94
N GLY A 523 -23.81 6.76 10.50
CA GLY A 523 -23.71 8.10 11.07
C GLY A 523 -22.85 8.25 12.33
N LYS A 524 -22.61 7.16 13.08
CA LYS A 524 -22.05 7.18 14.44
C LYS A 524 -20.62 6.67 14.48
N LEU A 525 -19.77 7.29 15.29
CA LEU A 525 -18.41 6.79 15.54
C LEU A 525 -18.51 5.41 16.19
N SER A 526 -17.73 4.45 15.70
CA SER A 526 -17.67 3.12 16.32
C SER A 526 -17.12 3.22 17.75
N PRO A 527 -17.69 2.48 18.72
CA PRO A 527 -17.09 2.36 20.05
C PRO A 527 -15.79 1.54 20.05
N TYR A 528 -15.50 0.84 18.96
CA TYR A 528 -14.30 0.03 18.77
C TYR A 528 -13.34 0.78 17.85
N ALA A 529 -12.25 1.30 18.41
CA ALA A 529 -11.25 2.01 17.62
C ALA A 529 -10.48 1.06 16.68
N PRO A 530 -10.15 1.49 15.45
CA PRO A 530 -9.27 0.75 14.57
C PRO A 530 -7.84 0.81 15.11
N VAL A 531 -7.20 -0.34 15.34
CA VAL A 531 -5.84 -0.41 15.91
C VAL A 531 -5.01 -1.44 15.16
N LYS A 532 -3.73 -1.13 14.96
CA LYS A 532 -2.67 -2.11 14.69
C LYS A 532 -1.73 -2.13 15.90
N THR A 533 -1.42 -3.30 16.42
CA THR A 533 -0.49 -3.50 17.55
C THR A 533 0.87 -4.01 17.09
N GLY A 534 0.93 -4.70 15.94
CA GLY A 534 2.09 -5.50 15.57
C GLY A 534 2.30 -6.67 16.53
N GLU A 535 3.53 -7.17 16.59
CA GLU A 535 3.94 -8.19 17.57
C GLU A 535 4.14 -7.61 18.97
N VAL A 536 3.64 -8.34 19.97
CA VAL A 536 4.02 -8.13 21.38
C VAL A 536 5.46 -8.59 21.62
N ASP A 537 6.11 -8.01 22.62
CA ASP A 537 7.42 -8.49 23.07
C ASP A 537 7.32 -9.83 23.84
N ASP A 538 8.46 -10.34 24.30
CA ASP A 538 8.55 -11.62 25.01
C ASP A 538 7.83 -11.60 26.37
N SER A 539 7.56 -10.40 26.93
CA SER A 539 6.75 -10.22 28.14
C SER A 539 5.25 -10.14 27.84
N GLY A 540 4.87 -10.20 26.57
CA GLY A 540 3.50 -10.05 26.10
C GLY A 540 3.04 -8.59 26.06
N ILE A 541 3.93 -7.61 26.23
CA ILE A 541 3.58 -6.19 26.22
C ILE A 541 3.64 -5.65 24.79
N MET A 542 2.64 -4.87 24.39
CA MET A 542 2.64 -4.16 23.11
C MET A 542 3.72 -3.09 23.11
N LYS A 543 4.46 -2.98 22.00
CA LYS A 543 5.45 -1.91 21.84
C LYS A 543 4.76 -0.60 21.45
N GLU A 544 5.03 0.48 22.17
CA GLU A 544 4.40 1.79 21.95
C GLU A 544 4.69 2.37 20.55
N ASP A 545 5.84 2.06 19.94
CA ASP A 545 6.17 2.46 18.58
C ASP A 545 5.35 1.74 17.50
N LYS A 546 4.71 0.62 17.87
CA LYS A 546 3.84 -0.20 17.00
C LYS A 546 2.36 0.00 17.26
N PHE A 547 1.97 0.51 18.42
CA PHE A 547 0.60 0.87 18.74
C PHE A 547 0.18 2.09 17.91
N GLU A 548 -0.70 1.88 16.93
CA GLU A 548 -1.24 2.96 16.08
C GLU A 548 -2.70 3.23 16.46
N ALA A 549 -2.97 4.44 16.96
CA ALA A 549 -4.30 4.90 17.39
C ALA A 549 -4.49 6.38 17.01
N ASP A 550 -5.74 6.85 17.05
CA ASP A 550 -6.08 8.24 16.78
C ASP A 550 -5.59 9.18 17.89
N GLY A 551 -4.57 9.98 17.58
CA GLY A 551 -3.99 10.96 18.50
C GLY A 551 -4.89 12.16 18.78
N THR A 552 -5.99 12.34 18.06
CA THR A 552 -6.98 13.40 18.35
C THR A 552 -7.96 13.02 19.47
N LEU A 553 -7.89 11.77 19.95
CA LEU A 553 -8.69 11.31 21.09
C LEU A 553 -8.16 11.88 22.42
N PRO A 554 -9.05 12.09 23.41
CA PRO A 554 -8.62 12.35 24.78
C PRO A 554 -7.72 11.25 25.35
N ASP A 555 -6.82 11.61 26.27
CA ASP A 555 -5.88 10.67 26.91
C ASP A 555 -6.56 9.42 27.51
N ALA A 556 -7.71 9.62 28.18
CA ALA A 556 -8.47 8.51 28.77
C ALA A 556 -9.02 7.53 27.72
N ASP A 557 -9.37 8.04 26.53
CA ASP A 557 -9.84 7.20 25.42
C ASP A 557 -8.68 6.44 24.77
N ILE A 558 -7.51 7.09 24.60
CA ILE A 558 -6.30 6.41 24.13
C ILE A 558 -5.91 5.27 25.08
N GLU A 559 -5.96 5.50 26.39
CA GLU A 559 -5.67 4.46 27.38
C GLU A 559 -6.68 3.32 27.33
N ARG A 560 -7.98 3.61 27.20
CA ARG A 560 -9.00 2.56 27.02
C ARG A 560 -8.73 1.72 25.78
N VAL A 561 -8.36 2.35 24.66
CA VAL A 561 -8.00 1.66 23.42
C VAL A 561 -6.75 0.80 23.62
N ARG A 562 -5.70 1.33 24.27
CA ARG A 562 -4.48 0.61 24.62
C ARG A 562 -4.79 -0.65 25.43
N LEU A 563 -5.56 -0.53 26.51
CA LEU A 563 -5.91 -1.66 27.38
C LEU A 563 -6.71 -2.74 26.64
N ARG A 564 -7.69 -2.35 25.81
CA ARG A 564 -8.45 -3.32 24.99
C ARG A 564 -7.54 -4.04 23.99
N SER A 565 -6.70 -3.31 23.28
CA SER A 565 -5.77 -3.88 22.30
C SER A 565 -4.74 -4.80 22.95
N GLN A 566 -4.21 -4.42 24.12
CA GLN A 566 -3.30 -5.25 24.91
C GLN A 566 -3.96 -6.57 25.31
N ARG A 567 -5.21 -6.52 25.81
CA ARG A 567 -6.00 -7.70 26.15
C ARG A 567 -6.16 -8.62 24.95
N LEU A 568 -6.51 -8.08 23.78
CA LEU A 568 -6.70 -8.87 22.56
C LEU A 568 -5.38 -9.48 22.03
N ALA A 569 -4.27 -8.74 22.11
CA ALA A 569 -2.97 -9.18 21.58
C ALA A 569 -2.35 -10.35 22.36
N ILE A 570 -2.68 -10.48 23.65
CA ILE A 570 -2.25 -11.61 24.48
C ILE A 570 -3.35 -12.66 24.67
N ALA A 571 -4.52 -12.44 24.07
CA ALA A 571 -5.72 -13.16 24.42
C ALA A 571 -5.60 -14.69 24.24
N LYS A 572 -6.30 -15.40 25.12
CA LYS A 572 -6.69 -16.80 25.01
C LYS A 572 -8.22 -16.83 25.00
N ALA A 573 -8.83 -17.85 24.38
CA ALA A 573 -10.29 -18.03 24.36
C ALA A 573 -10.91 -17.77 25.75
N SER A 574 -12.06 -17.07 25.78
CA SER A 574 -12.80 -16.92 27.03
C SER A 574 -13.00 -18.31 27.64
N ARG A 575 -12.65 -18.45 28.93
CA ARG A 575 -12.79 -19.72 29.65
C ARG A 575 -14.25 -20.19 29.71
N ASP A 576 -15.18 -19.27 29.48
CA ASP A 576 -16.62 -19.48 29.62
C ASP A 576 -17.29 -19.98 28.34
N LEU A 577 -16.60 -19.98 27.19
CA LEU A 577 -17.16 -20.44 25.91
C LEU A 577 -16.60 -21.80 25.51
N LYS A 578 -17.51 -22.73 25.18
CA LYS A 578 -17.18 -24.00 24.53
C LYS A 578 -16.81 -23.78 23.06
N PRO A 579 -15.97 -24.64 22.44
CA PRO A 579 -15.60 -24.53 21.02
C PRO A 579 -16.78 -24.34 20.07
N ASP A 580 -17.86 -25.12 20.23
CA ASP A 580 -19.05 -25.01 19.37
C ASP A 580 -19.75 -23.64 19.49
N GLN A 581 -19.68 -23.00 20.67
CA GLN A 581 -20.23 -21.66 20.85
C GLN A 581 -19.36 -20.60 20.18
N VAL A 582 -18.04 -20.78 20.18
CA VAL A 582 -17.11 -19.91 19.44
C VAL A 582 -17.36 -20.03 17.93
N GLN A 583 -17.51 -21.25 17.42
CA GLN A 583 -17.85 -21.51 16.01
C GLN A 583 -19.20 -20.88 15.64
N ALA A 584 -20.25 -21.12 16.44
CA ALA A 584 -21.59 -20.60 16.16
C ALA A 584 -21.62 -19.07 16.11
N LYS A 585 -20.93 -18.39 17.06
CA LYS A 585 -20.79 -16.94 17.02
C LYS A 585 -20.05 -16.47 15.78
N PHE A 586 -18.95 -17.14 15.41
CA PHE A 586 -18.21 -16.77 14.20
C PHE A 586 -19.10 -16.89 12.94
N GLU A 587 -19.84 -17.99 12.81
CA GLU A 587 -20.74 -18.24 11.69
C GLU A 587 -21.88 -17.23 11.61
N GLU A 588 -22.49 -16.86 12.75
CA GLU A 588 -23.52 -15.82 12.81
C GLU A 588 -23.05 -14.51 12.16
N TRP A 589 -21.88 -14.03 12.56
CA TRP A 589 -21.31 -12.78 12.03
C TRP A 589 -20.90 -12.92 10.56
N LEU A 590 -20.27 -14.02 10.18
CA LEU A 590 -19.89 -14.26 8.78
C LEU A 590 -21.11 -14.31 7.87
N ASN A 591 -22.15 -15.07 8.24
CA ASN A 591 -23.37 -15.22 7.46
C ASN A 591 -24.11 -13.88 7.33
N SER A 592 -24.19 -13.10 8.42
CA SER A 592 -24.82 -11.77 8.36
C SER A 592 -24.20 -10.84 7.30
N ILE A 593 -22.91 -11.01 7.00
CA ILE A 593 -22.19 -10.21 5.99
C ILE A 593 -22.32 -10.82 4.60
N ILE A 594 -22.15 -12.14 4.47
CA ILE A 594 -22.25 -12.84 3.18
C ILE A 594 -23.68 -12.76 2.64
N ASP A 595 -24.69 -13.02 3.47
CA ASP A 595 -26.10 -13.04 3.07
C ASP A 595 -26.60 -11.65 2.65
N ALA A 596 -26.09 -10.58 3.28
CA ALA A 596 -26.39 -9.20 2.88
C ALA A 596 -25.65 -8.76 1.60
N SER A 597 -24.64 -9.52 1.18
CA SER A 597 -23.87 -9.24 -0.03
C SER A 597 -24.39 -9.97 -1.27
N ALA A 598 -25.08 -11.10 -1.08
CA ALA A 598 -25.78 -11.83 -2.12
C ALA A 598 -26.98 -11.01 -2.62
#